data_AF-W1VJA5-F1
#
_entry.id   AF-W1VJA5-F1
#
_cell.length_a   1.000
_cell.length_b   1.000
_cell.length_c   1.000
_cell.angle_alpha   90.00
_cell.angle_beta   90.00
_cell.angle_gamma   90.00
#
_symmetry.space_group_name_H-M   'P 1'
#
loop_
_entity.id
_entity.type
_entity.pdbx_description
1 polymer ?
#
loop_
_entity_poly.entity_id
_entity_poly.type
_entity_poly.pdbx_seq_one_letter_code
_entity_poly.pdbx_strand_id
1 'polypeptide(L)'
;MTAATTRTKAPRKPQDHKTGADGTVTVHGVTISITSDDLDDFELIDYLSRVNDGDPLAVAPLLHRLIPDKAVYRQVMDALRDPETGRVPTEAAATFMTELLGEVVPS
;
A
#
# COMPACT_ATOMS: atom_id res chain seq x y z
N MET A 1 37.32 -5.69 -26.02
CA MET A 1 36.52 -4.53 -25.60
C MET A 1 35.05 -4.90 -25.75
N THR A 2 34.39 -5.17 -24.63
CA THR A 2 32.98 -5.59 -24.54
C THR A 2 32.07 -4.36 -24.52
N ALA A 3 31.13 -4.27 -25.45
CA ALA A 3 30.11 -3.22 -25.46
C ALA A 3 28.93 -3.63 -24.58
N ALA A 4 28.53 -2.73 -23.68
CA ALA A 4 27.50 -2.94 -22.68
C ALA A 4 26.07 -2.88 -23.29
N THR A 5 25.25 -3.88 -22.98
CA THR A 5 23.81 -3.90 -23.23
C THR A 5 23.11 -2.97 -22.24
N THR A 6 22.55 -1.85 -22.72
CA THR A 6 21.60 -1.03 -21.96
C THR A 6 20.21 -1.67 -22.00
N ARG A 7 19.70 -2.09 -20.84
CA ARG A 7 18.35 -2.61 -20.64
C ARG A 7 17.39 -1.42 -20.52
N THR A 8 16.65 -1.10 -21.58
CA THR A 8 15.64 -0.02 -21.56
C THR A 8 14.47 -0.43 -20.66
N LYS A 9 14.32 0.24 -19.51
CA LYS A 9 13.14 0.14 -18.66
C LYS A 9 11.97 0.78 -19.40
N ALA A 10 10.96 -0.02 -19.76
CA ALA A 10 9.76 0.48 -20.42
C ALA A 10 9.10 1.57 -19.54
N PRO A 11 8.60 2.68 -20.12
CA PRO A 11 7.95 3.73 -19.36
C PRO A 11 6.65 3.19 -18.76
N ARG A 12 6.45 3.38 -17.45
CA ARG A 12 5.16 3.10 -16.80
C ARG A 12 4.11 4.04 -17.43
N LYS A 13 3.03 3.45 -17.95
CA LYS A 13 1.93 4.18 -18.59
C LYS A 13 1.31 5.14 -17.56
N PRO A 14 0.96 6.40 -17.92
CA PRO A 14 0.24 7.28 -17.01
C PRO A 14 -1.08 6.62 -16.62
N GLN A 15 -1.29 6.37 -15.33
CA GLN A 15 -2.60 5.98 -14.81
C GLN A 15 -3.43 7.26 -14.70
N ASP A 16 -4.56 7.29 -15.40
CA ASP A 16 -5.56 8.34 -15.25
C ASP A 16 -6.22 8.18 -13.86
N HIS A 17 -5.67 8.85 -12.85
CA HIS A 17 -6.29 8.97 -11.54
C HIS A 17 -7.51 9.88 -11.67
N LYS A 18 -8.69 9.30 -11.95
CA LYS A 18 -9.94 10.04 -11.95
C LYS A 18 -10.23 10.56 -10.54
N THR A 19 -10.20 11.88 -10.42
CA THR A 19 -10.71 12.71 -9.33
C THR A 19 -12.05 12.24 -8.76
N GLY A 20 -12.09 12.07 -7.44
CA GLY A 20 -13.23 11.66 -6.64
C GLY A 20 -12.81 10.46 -5.80
N ALA A 21 -12.51 10.67 -4.52
CA ALA A 21 -11.80 9.68 -3.70
C ALA A 21 -12.66 8.47 -3.29
N ASP A 22 -13.66 8.08 -4.08
CA ASP A 22 -14.37 6.81 -3.92
C ASP A 22 -13.89 5.85 -5.01
N GLY A 23 -13.04 4.89 -4.63
CA GLY A 23 -12.39 4.00 -5.59
C GLY A 23 -11.96 2.66 -5.01
N THR A 24 -11.68 1.72 -5.90
CA THR A 24 -11.03 0.46 -5.54
C THR A 24 -9.60 0.45 -6.06
N VAL A 25 -8.66 0.20 -5.17
CA VAL A 25 -7.24 0.01 -5.50
C VAL A 25 -6.93 -1.48 -5.43
N THR A 26 -6.18 -2.01 -6.40
CA THR A 26 -5.69 -3.39 -6.35
C THR A 26 -4.20 -3.40 -6.06
N VAL A 27 -3.82 -3.93 -4.91
CA VAL A 27 -2.43 -4.07 -4.46
C VAL A 27 -2.17 -5.54 -4.14
N HIS A 28 -1.09 -6.11 -4.69
CA HIS A 28 -0.76 -7.53 -4.52
C HIS A 28 -1.92 -8.51 -4.85
N GLY A 29 -2.79 -8.14 -5.80
CA GLY A 29 -3.95 -8.95 -6.21
C GLY A 29 -5.16 -8.90 -5.26
N VAL A 30 -5.10 -8.07 -4.20
CA VAL A 30 -6.22 -7.80 -3.31
C VAL A 30 -6.85 -6.46 -3.68
N THR A 31 -8.15 -6.46 -3.90
CA THR A 31 -8.92 -5.25 -4.19
C THR A 31 -9.43 -4.64 -2.89
N ILE A 32 -9.08 -3.38 -2.66
CA ILE A 32 -9.35 -2.62 -1.45
C ILE A 32 -10.20 -1.42 -1.84
N SER A 33 -11.33 -1.25 -1.18
CA SER A 33 -12.17 -0.05 -1.34
C SER A 33 -11.64 1.01 -0.41
N ILE A 34 -11.34 2.20 -0.94
CA ILE A 34 -10.99 3.38 -0.16
C ILE A 34 -11.88 4.53 -0.62
N THR A 35 -12.51 5.19 0.36
CA THR A 35 -13.42 6.31 0.13
C THR A 35 -12.75 7.64 0.46
N SER A 36 -13.39 8.73 0.02
CA SER A 36 -12.87 10.09 0.23
C SER A 36 -12.79 10.40 1.71
N ASP A 37 -13.79 9.93 2.45
CA ASP A 37 -13.92 10.08 3.89
C ASP A 37 -12.88 9.25 4.66
N ASP A 38 -12.38 8.14 4.09
CA ASP A 38 -11.28 7.37 4.69
C ASP A 38 -9.94 8.11 4.62
N LEU A 39 -9.79 9.02 3.64
CA LEU A 39 -8.60 9.84 3.44
C LEU A 39 -8.67 11.21 4.13
N ASP A 40 -9.87 11.77 4.28
CA ASP A 40 -10.13 13.02 5.01
C ASP A 40 -10.22 12.78 6.53
N ASP A 41 -9.16 12.22 7.10
CA ASP A 41 -9.07 11.89 8.53
C ASP A 41 -7.79 12.48 9.15
N PHE A 42 -7.96 13.24 10.23
CA PHE A 42 -6.82 13.78 10.97
C PHE A 42 -6.00 12.66 11.65
N GLU A 43 -6.64 11.59 12.10
CA GLU A 43 -5.92 10.45 12.69
C GLU A 43 -5.04 9.73 11.65
N LEU A 44 -5.45 9.70 10.38
CA LEU A 44 -4.61 9.20 9.29
C LEU A 44 -3.31 10.01 9.17
N ILE A 45 -3.37 11.33 9.29
CA ILE A 45 -2.18 12.21 9.25
C ILE A 45 -1.25 11.91 10.44
N ASP A 46 -1.79 11.68 11.64
CA ASP A 46 -0.99 11.32 12.81
C ASP A 46 -0.26 9.98 12.61
N TYR A 47 -0.96 8.96 12.09
CA TYR A 47 -0.32 7.68 11.76
C TYR A 47 0.75 7.81 10.69
N LEU A 48 0.51 8.60 9.64
CA LEU A 48 1.48 8.87 8.58
C LEU A 48 2.73 9.58 9.14
N SER A 49 2.56 10.55 10.05
CA SER A 49 3.68 11.21 10.72
C SER A 49 4.53 10.20 11.48
N ARG A 50 3.91 9.30 12.26
CA ARG A 50 4.61 8.27 13.03
C ARG A 50 5.35 7.28 12.13
N VAL A 51 4.73 6.85 11.03
CA VAL A 51 5.38 6.01 10.03
C VAL A 51 6.59 6.73 9.42
N ASN A 52 6.45 8.02 9.08
CA ASN A 52 7.54 8.84 8.54
C ASN A 52 8.68 9.04 9.56
N ASP A 53 8.37 9.13 10.85
CA ASP A 53 9.36 9.19 11.94
C ASP A 53 10.03 7.84 12.22
N GLY A 54 9.65 6.80 11.48
CA GLY A 54 10.24 5.46 11.57
C GLY A 54 9.69 4.60 12.70
N ASP A 55 8.48 4.89 13.21
CA ASP A 55 7.79 4.03 14.17
C ASP A 55 7.22 2.78 13.45
N PRO A 56 7.84 1.59 13.60
CA PRO A 56 7.35 0.38 12.92
C PRO A 56 6.01 -0.10 13.49
N LEU A 57 5.63 0.34 14.69
CA LEU A 57 4.37 -0.05 15.33
C LEU A 57 3.18 0.77 14.81
N ALA A 58 3.42 1.84 14.06
CA ALA A 58 2.38 2.64 13.42
C ALA A 58 1.80 1.99 12.15
N VAL A 59 2.51 1.06 11.52
CA VAL A 59 2.09 0.41 10.25
C VAL A 59 0.83 -0.45 10.43
N ALA A 60 0.78 -1.27 11.47
CA ALA A 60 -0.36 -2.16 11.71
C ALA A 60 -1.68 -1.42 11.99
N PRO A 61 -1.75 -0.44 12.90
CA PRO A 61 -2.98 0.32 13.11
C PRO A 61 -3.38 1.13 11.87
N LEU A 62 -2.42 1.65 11.10
CA LEU A 62 -2.70 2.31 9.84
C LEU A 62 -3.33 1.35 8.80
N LEU A 63 -2.84 0.11 8.66
CA LEU A 63 -3.48 -0.89 7.79
C LEU A 63 -4.90 -1.21 8.23
N HIS A 64 -5.14 -1.34 9.54
CA HIS A 64 -6.47 -1.58 10.08
C HIS A 64 -7.44 -0.41 9.82
N ARG A 65 -6.92 0.83 9.81
CA ARG A 65 -7.70 2.03 9.51
C ARG A 65 -8.11 2.07 8.04
N LEU A 66 -7.16 1.85 7.13
CA LEU A 66 -7.38 1.88 5.68
C LEU A 66 -8.16 0.68 5.15
N ILE A 67 -8.10 -0.46 5.85
CA ILE A 67 -8.77 -1.70 5.46
C ILE A 67 -9.66 -2.16 6.61
N PRO A 68 -10.80 -1.48 6.85
CA PRO A 68 -11.69 -1.80 7.96
C PRO A 68 -12.43 -3.14 7.75
N ASP A 69 -12.59 -3.57 6.50
CA ASP A 69 -13.17 -4.88 6.18
C ASP A 69 -12.21 -6.00 6.60
N LYS A 70 -12.62 -6.77 7.61
CA LYS A 70 -11.83 -7.89 8.16
C LYS A 70 -11.55 -8.99 7.14
N ALA A 71 -12.44 -9.23 6.18
CA ALA A 71 -12.24 -10.24 5.14
C ALA A 71 -11.14 -9.77 4.16
N VAL A 72 -11.19 -8.51 3.74
CA VAL A 72 -10.16 -7.91 2.88
C VAL A 72 -8.83 -7.85 3.62
N TYR A 73 -8.83 -7.43 4.88
CA TYR A 73 -7.61 -7.42 5.71
C TYR A 73 -6.96 -8.81 5.81
N ARG A 74 -7.76 -9.88 5.98
CA ARG A 74 -7.24 -11.25 5.96
C ARG A 74 -6.65 -11.63 4.61
N GLN A 75 -7.31 -11.26 3.50
CA GLN A 75 -6.77 -11.50 2.17
C GLN A 75 -5.42 -10.80 1.97
N VAL A 76 -5.25 -9.57 2.46
CA VAL A 76 -3.95 -8.88 2.47
C VAL A 76 -2.93 -9.64 3.30
N MET A 77 -3.26 -10.01 4.53
CA MET A 77 -2.34 -10.76 5.39
C MET A 77 -1.96 -12.11 4.79
N ASP A 78 -2.85 -12.78 4.06
CA ASP A 78 -2.58 -14.04 3.38
C ASP A 78 -1.71 -13.83 2.13
N ALA A 79 -1.95 -12.76 1.36
CA ALA A 79 -1.14 -12.40 0.20
C ALA A 79 0.31 -12.03 0.56
N LEU A 80 0.52 -11.46 1.75
CA LEU A 80 1.84 -11.06 2.25
C LEU A 80 2.53 -12.15 3.08
N ARG A 81 1.85 -13.27 3.35
CA ARG A 81 2.37 -14.33 4.21
C ARG A 81 3.46 -15.10 3.49
N ASP A 82 4.61 -15.22 4.12
CA ASP A 82 5.67 -16.11 3.66
C ASP A 82 5.22 -17.57 3.83
N PRO A 83 5.19 -18.37 2.74
CA PRO A 83 4.75 -19.76 2.79
C PRO A 83 5.69 -20.69 3.57
N GLU A 84 6.97 -20.33 3.73
CA GLU A 84 7.94 -21.15 4.46
C GLU A 84 7.82 -20.95 5.97
N THR A 85 7.70 -19.70 6.41
CA THR A 85 7.65 -19.36 7.84
C THR A 85 6.23 -19.24 8.39
N GLY A 86 5.23 -19.09 7.51
CA GLY A 86 3.83 -18.85 7.88
C GLY A 86 3.58 -17.49 8.53
N ARG A 87 4.55 -16.56 8.47
CA ARG A 87 4.47 -15.21 9.08
C ARG A 87 4.38 -14.15 8.00
N VAL A 88 3.85 -12.98 8.33
CA VAL A 88 3.93 -11.79 7.47
C VAL A 88 5.21 -11.05 7.82
N PRO A 89 6.20 -10.96 6.92
CA PRO A 89 7.41 -10.18 7.18
C PRO A 89 7.06 -8.69 7.37
N THR A 90 7.70 -8.03 8.34
CA THR A 90 7.49 -6.59 8.59
C THR A 90 7.75 -5.76 7.34
N GLU A 91 8.79 -6.10 6.58
CA GLU A 91 9.14 -5.43 5.32
C GLU A 91 8.07 -5.60 4.24
N ALA A 92 7.43 -6.76 4.16
CA ALA A 92 6.34 -7.00 3.20
C ALA A 92 5.12 -6.13 3.53
N ALA A 93 4.76 -6.02 4.81
CA ALA A 93 3.69 -5.13 5.27
C ALA A 93 4.00 -3.66 5.03
N ALA A 94 5.24 -3.23 5.29
CA ALA A 94 5.69 -1.85 5.05
C ALA A 94 5.71 -1.48 3.55
N THR A 95 6.16 -2.42 2.71
CA THR A 95 6.17 -2.25 1.24
C THR A 95 4.75 -2.12 0.71
N PHE A 96 3.86 -3.05 1.10
CA PHE A 96 2.45 -3.01 0.74
C PHE A 96 1.79 -1.69 1.17
N MET A 97 2.07 -1.19 2.38
CA MET A 97 1.56 0.09 2.85
C MET A 97 2.00 1.25 1.95
N THR A 98 3.29 1.27 1.57
CA THR A 98 3.85 2.31 0.71
C THR A 98 3.19 2.28 -0.68
N GLU A 99 2.96 1.09 -1.24
CA GLU A 99 2.26 0.92 -2.50
C GLU A 99 0.79 1.35 -2.41
N LEU A 100 0.09 0.95 -1.35
CA LEU A 100 -1.29 1.34 -1.11
C LEU A 100 -1.41 2.85 -1.05
N LEU A 101 -0.65 3.52 -0.18
CA LEU A 101 -0.64 4.97 -0.05
C LEU A 101 -0.28 5.67 -1.36
N GLY A 102 0.67 5.14 -2.12
CA GLY A 102 1.04 5.69 -3.43
C GLY A 102 -0.08 5.64 -4.48
N GLU A 103 -1.01 4.69 -4.36
CA GLU A 103 -2.18 4.59 -5.24
C GLU A 103 -3.34 5.48 -4.80
N VAL A 104 -3.48 5.75 -3.49
CA VAL A 104 -4.59 6.57 -2.95
C VAL A 104 -4.26 8.04 -2.77
N VAL A 105 -3.01 8.40 -2.47
CA VAL A 105 -2.62 9.80 -2.29
C VAL A 105 -2.46 10.45 -3.67
N PRO A 106 -3.25 11.47 -4.02
CA PRO A 106 -3.09 12.17 -5.29
C PRO A 106 -1.73 12.88 -5.32
N SER A 107 -1.02 12.74 -6.43
CA SER A 107 0.24 13.46 -6.70
C SER A 107 0.02 14.93 -7.04
#